data_AF-A0A455UH18-F1
#
_entry.id   AF-A0A455UH18-F1
#
_cell.length_a   1.000
_cell.length_b   1.000
_cell.length_c   1.000
_cell.angle_alpha   90.00
_cell.angle_beta   90.00
_cell.angle_gamma   90.00
#
_symmetry.space_group_name_H-M   'P 1'
#
loop_
_entity.id
_entity.type
_entity.pdbx_description
1 polymer ?
#
loop_
_entity_poly.entity_id
_entity_poly.type
_entity_poly.pdbx_seq_one_letter_code
_entity_poly.pdbx_strand_id
1 'polypeptide(L)'
;MPVHAFAASSMITSTKARPATGQTGWDEALLRRYDTSGPRYTSYPTALSFHNQFTPSDLTQALERSNTSKRSLSLYVHIPFCRKICFYCACNKIATKNTALAEPYLARLDREMVLTARHLDTTRPVEQLHWEAVHPHFSV
;
A
#
# COMPACT_ATOMS: atom_id res chain seq x y z
N MET A 1 -12.72 -10.58 34.96
CA MET A 1 -13.28 -11.76 34.25
C MET A 1 -12.16 -12.42 33.44
N PRO A 2 -11.52 -13.48 33.95
CA PRO A 2 -10.53 -14.23 33.19
C PRO A 2 -11.21 -15.40 32.47
N VAL A 3 -10.98 -15.53 31.16
CA VAL A 3 -11.46 -16.67 30.37
C VAL A 3 -10.33 -17.69 30.31
N HIS A 4 -10.50 -18.80 31.02
CA HIS A 4 -9.60 -19.95 30.98
C HIS A 4 -9.75 -20.66 29.63
N ALA A 5 -8.68 -20.73 28.84
CA ALA A 5 -8.62 -21.57 27.64
C ALA A 5 -8.15 -22.98 28.03
N PHE A 6 -9.09 -23.94 28.06
CA PHE A 6 -8.76 -25.36 28.18
C PHE A 6 -8.16 -25.86 26.85
N ALA A 7 -6.93 -26.34 26.90
CA ALA A 7 -6.27 -27.01 25.79
C ALA A 7 -6.87 -28.40 25.58
N ALA A 8 -7.67 -28.57 24.52
CA ALA A 8 -8.05 -29.90 24.03
C ALA A 8 -6.92 -30.44 23.15
N SER A 9 -6.13 -31.35 23.71
CA SER A 9 -5.11 -32.10 22.98
C SER A 9 -5.81 -33.13 22.08
N SER A 10 -5.97 -32.83 20.80
CA SER A 10 -6.39 -33.81 19.81
C SER A 10 -5.14 -34.33 19.09
N MET A 11 -4.80 -35.58 19.37
CA MET A 11 -3.70 -36.30 18.73
C MET A 11 -4.01 -36.47 17.24
N ILE A 12 -3.40 -35.64 16.39
CA ILE A 12 -3.38 -35.85 14.95
C ILE A 12 -2.29 -36.88 14.67
N THR A 13 -2.66 -38.16 14.68
CA THR A 13 -1.88 -39.22 14.03
C THR A 13 -2.12 -39.13 12.53
N SER A 14 -1.26 -38.39 11.82
CA SER A 14 -1.09 -38.58 10.38
C SER A 14 0.36 -38.32 10.01
N THR A 15 1.14 -39.39 10.08
CA THR A 15 2.52 -39.47 9.61
C THR A 15 2.52 -39.43 8.08
N LYS A 16 2.24 -38.28 7.46
CA LYS A 16 2.60 -38.04 6.07
C LYS A 16 3.90 -37.25 6.07
N ALA A 17 4.99 -37.96 5.77
CA ALA A 17 6.33 -37.39 5.67
C ALA A 17 6.30 -36.10 4.85
N ARG A 18 6.81 -35.02 5.43
CA ARG A 18 6.99 -33.74 4.74
C ARG A 18 8.12 -33.94 3.73
N PRO A 19 7.87 -33.87 2.41
CA PRO A 19 8.96 -34.00 1.45
C PRO A 19 9.95 -32.85 1.68
N ALA A 20 11.23 -33.20 1.63
CA ALA A 20 12.33 -32.28 1.77
C ALA A 20 12.26 -31.18 0.69
N THR A 21 12.68 -29.99 1.09
CA THR A 21 12.96 -28.79 0.29
C THR A 21 13.40 -29.05 -1.16
N GLY A 22 12.80 -28.34 -2.12
CA GLY A 22 13.49 -28.04 -3.38
C GLY A 22 12.68 -28.10 -4.68
N GLN A 23 11.43 -28.56 -4.67
CA GLN A 23 10.58 -28.49 -5.87
C GLN A 23 9.23 -27.87 -5.48
N THR A 24 8.96 -26.66 -5.95
CA THR A 24 7.59 -26.17 -6.08
C THR A 24 6.91 -26.98 -7.18
N GLY A 25 6.59 -28.23 -6.87
CA GLY A 25 5.84 -29.10 -7.76
C GLY A 25 4.45 -28.51 -7.97
N TRP A 26 4.02 -28.45 -9.23
CA TRP A 26 2.66 -28.05 -9.57
C TRP A 26 1.67 -29.04 -8.94
N ASP A 27 0.88 -28.57 -7.97
CA ASP A 27 -0.21 -29.34 -7.35
C ASP A 27 -1.54 -28.71 -7.74
N GLU A 28 -2.17 -29.27 -8.76
CA GLU A 28 -3.43 -28.76 -9.30
C GLU A 28 -4.57 -28.83 -8.26
N ALA A 29 -4.58 -29.85 -7.41
CA ALA A 29 -5.62 -29.99 -6.39
C ALA A 29 -5.48 -28.91 -5.31
N LEU A 30 -4.24 -28.55 -4.94
CA LEU A 30 -3.97 -27.45 -4.01
C LEU A 30 -4.37 -26.10 -4.61
N LEU A 31 -3.98 -25.84 -5.86
CA LEU A 31 -4.32 -24.58 -6.55
C LEU A 31 -5.83 -24.41 -6.66
N ARG A 32 -6.56 -25.43 -7.14
CA ARG A 32 -8.02 -25.39 -7.24
C ARG A 32 -8.72 -25.18 -5.89
N ARG A 33 -8.13 -25.64 -4.79
CA ARG A 33 -8.69 -25.45 -3.44
C ARG A 33 -8.58 -24.00 -2.97
N TYR A 34 -7.52 -23.30 -3.33
CA TYR A 34 -7.22 -21.94 -2.84
C TYR A 34 -7.39 -20.84 -3.89
N ASP A 35 -7.78 -21.18 -5.12
CA ASP A 35 -8.18 -20.24 -6.18
C ASP A 35 -9.52 -19.57 -5.86
N THR A 36 -9.52 -18.77 -4.81
CA THR A 36 -10.66 -18.01 -4.29
C THR A 36 -10.22 -16.57 -4.04
N SER A 37 -11.18 -15.65 -4.05
CA SER A 37 -10.91 -14.24 -3.77
C SER A 37 -10.39 -14.05 -2.35
N GLY A 38 -9.08 -13.92 -2.21
CA GLY A 38 -8.42 -13.59 -0.95
C GLY A 38 -8.26 -12.08 -0.72
N PRO A 39 -8.04 -11.65 0.53
CA PRO A 39 -7.67 -10.28 0.82
C PRO A 39 -6.34 -9.93 0.14
N ARG A 40 -6.27 -8.73 -0.45
CA ARG A 40 -5.03 -8.21 -1.03
C ARG A 40 -4.14 -7.70 0.11
N TYR A 41 -3.12 -8.48 0.48
CA TYR A 41 -2.12 -8.08 1.47
C TYR A 41 -1.08 -7.15 0.84
N THR A 42 -1.45 -5.89 0.66
CA THR A 42 -0.54 -4.83 0.20
C THR A 42 0.20 -4.14 1.34
N SER A 43 -0.31 -4.25 2.56
CA SER A 43 0.30 -3.74 3.80
C SER A 43 -0.18 -4.53 5.01
N TYR A 44 0.53 -4.42 6.12
CA TYR A 44 0.08 -4.88 7.43
C TYR A 44 0.31 -3.80 8.50
N PRO A 45 -0.72 -3.38 9.26
CA PRO A 45 -2.13 -3.70 9.07
C PRO A 45 -2.67 -3.30 7.69
N THR A 46 -3.77 -3.94 7.27
CA THR A 46 -4.38 -3.66 5.95
C THR A 46 -5.11 -2.32 5.96
N ALA A 47 -5.44 -1.77 4.79
CA ALA A 47 -6.24 -0.55 4.68
C ALA A 47 -7.63 -0.64 5.35
N LEU A 48 -8.18 -1.86 5.54
CA LEU A 48 -9.43 -2.06 6.29
C LEU A 48 -9.32 -1.66 7.77
N SER A 49 -8.09 -1.53 8.28
CA SER A 49 -7.82 -1.06 9.63
C SER A 49 -7.77 0.47 9.73
N PHE A 50 -7.92 1.21 8.63
CA PHE A 50 -7.97 2.68 8.68
C PHE A 50 -9.30 3.15 9.28
N HIS A 51 -9.25 4.20 10.09
CA HIS A 51 -10.40 4.77 10.77
C HIS A 51 -10.27 6.30 10.90
N ASN A 52 -11.39 6.97 11.10
CA ASN A 52 -11.46 8.44 11.12
C ASN A 52 -10.99 9.09 12.43
N GLN A 53 -10.39 8.32 13.34
CA GLN A 53 -9.82 8.87 14.59
C GLN A 53 -8.35 9.27 14.41
N PHE A 54 -7.72 8.94 13.28
CA PHE A 54 -6.40 9.45 12.93
C PHE A 54 -6.49 10.93 12.59
N THR A 55 -5.74 11.76 13.31
CA THR A 55 -5.83 13.23 13.27
C THR A 55 -4.62 13.87 12.59
N PRO A 56 -4.68 15.17 12.24
CA PRO A 56 -3.51 15.90 11.74
C PRO A 56 -2.31 15.93 12.72
N SER A 57 -2.58 15.87 14.04
CA SER A 57 -1.53 15.79 15.06
C SER A 57 -0.77 14.46 14.98
N ASP A 58 -1.48 13.35 14.74
CA ASP A 58 -0.88 12.03 14.60
C ASP A 58 0.07 11.96 13.41
N LEU A 59 -0.29 12.60 12.29
CA LEU A 59 0.57 12.74 11.11
C LEU A 59 1.84 13.54 11.45
N THR A 60 1.68 14.68 12.12
CA THR A 60 2.81 15.55 12.50
C THR A 60 3.78 14.79 13.40
N GLN A 61 3.28 14.10 14.43
CA GLN A 61 4.10 13.27 15.31
C GLN A 61 4.77 12.10 14.56
N ALA A 62 4.11 11.52 13.55
CA ALA A 62 4.71 10.48 12.72
C ALA A 62 5.89 11.01 11.88
N LEU A 63 5.78 12.22 11.33
CA LEU A 63 6.86 12.89 10.61
C LEU A 63 8.04 13.23 11.55
N GLU A 64 7.77 13.72 12.75
CA GLU A 64 8.79 13.98 13.76
C GLU A 64 9.55 12.71 14.17
N ARG A 65 8.83 11.61 14.42
CA ARG A 65 9.45 10.29 14.66
C ARG A 65 10.31 9.84 13.47
N SER A 66 9.84 10.06 12.24
CA SER A 66 10.60 9.78 11.02
C SER A 66 11.90 10.59 10.96
N ASN A 67 11.86 11.89 11.28
CA ASN A 67 13.05 12.75 11.32
C ASN A 67 14.08 12.24 12.32
N THR A 68 13.65 11.87 13.54
CA THR A 68 14.53 11.31 14.56
C THR A 68 15.23 10.02 14.10
N SER A 69 14.55 9.20 13.28
CA SER A 69 15.14 7.96 12.75
C SER A 69 16.28 8.19 11.75
N LYS A 70 16.38 9.40 11.15
CA LYS A 70 17.39 9.79 10.14
C LYS A 70 17.50 8.87 8.92
N ARG A 71 16.52 8.00 8.69
CA ARG A 71 16.49 7.12 7.51
C ARG A 71 16.37 7.94 6.23
N SER A 72 16.85 7.43 5.11
CA SER A 72 16.56 8.01 3.79
C SER A 72 15.05 8.08 3.52
N LEU A 73 14.66 8.97 2.59
CA LEU A 73 13.27 9.17 2.19
C LEU A 73 12.94 8.34 0.95
N SER A 74 11.74 7.77 0.95
CA SER A 74 11.09 7.22 -0.24
C SER A 74 9.79 8.01 -0.47
N LEU A 75 9.67 8.66 -1.62
CA LEU A 75 8.53 9.50 -1.97
C LEU A 75 7.62 8.79 -2.98
N TYR A 76 6.31 8.87 -2.74
CA TYR A 76 5.27 8.36 -3.62
C TYR A 76 4.34 9.50 -4.02
N VAL A 77 4.17 9.71 -5.31
CA VAL A 77 3.26 10.71 -5.88
C VAL A 77 2.21 10.00 -6.73
N HIS A 78 0.95 10.18 -6.36
CA HIS A 78 -0.17 9.63 -7.13
C HIS A 78 -0.58 10.62 -8.23
N ILE A 79 -0.73 10.19 -9.48
CA ILE A 79 -1.26 11.04 -10.57
C ILE A 79 -2.52 10.35 -11.12
N PRO A 80 -3.73 10.81 -10.76
CA PRO A 80 -4.95 10.04 -10.97
C PRO A 80 -5.46 10.09 -12.42
N PHE A 81 -4.80 10.71 -13.39
CA PHE A 81 -5.41 10.97 -14.70
C PHE A 81 -5.16 9.87 -15.74
N CYS A 82 -6.22 9.46 -16.42
CA CYS A 82 -6.19 8.49 -17.53
C CYS A 82 -6.91 9.03 -18.76
N ARG A 83 -6.29 8.95 -19.94
CA ARG A 83 -6.98 9.33 -21.20
C ARG A 83 -8.05 8.34 -21.65
N LYS A 84 -7.90 7.06 -21.30
CA LYS A 84 -8.76 5.96 -21.71
C LYS A 84 -9.27 5.17 -20.51
N ILE A 85 -10.49 4.67 -20.64
CA ILE A 85 -11.09 3.74 -19.67
C ILE A 85 -10.58 2.33 -20.00
N CYS A 86 -10.08 1.65 -18.98
CA CYS A 86 -9.79 0.22 -19.01
C CYS A 86 -10.79 -0.46 -18.08
N PHE A 87 -11.65 -1.34 -18.61
CA PHE A 87 -12.73 -1.97 -17.84
C PHE A 87 -12.24 -2.94 -16.76
N TYR A 88 -11.00 -3.41 -16.84
CA TYR A 88 -10.37 -4.28 -15.85
C TYR A 88 -9.58 -3.51 -14.77
N CYS A 89 -9.47 -2.19 -14.88
CA CYS A 89 -8.62 -1.40 -14.00
C CYS A 89 -9.36 -0.95 -12.73
N ALA A 90 -8.84 -1.35 -11.57
CA ALA A 90 -9.35 -0.99 -10.25
C ALA A 90 -8.46 0.04 -9.52
N CYS A 91 -7.59 0.75 -10.24
CA CYS A 91 -6.75 1.80 -9.66
C CYS A 91 -7.62 3.00 -9.24
N ASN A 92 -7.18 3.76 -8.24
CA ASN A 92 -7.74 5.09 -8.00
C ASN A 92 -7.35 5.97 -9.19
N LYS A 93 -8.35 6.41 -9.96
CA LYS A 93 -8.12 7.21 -11.17
C LYS A 93 -9.37 7.99 -11.58
N ILE A 94 -9.14 8.99 -12.41
CA ILE A 94 -10.09 9.85 -13.09
C ILE A 94 -9.83 9.68 -14.60
N ALA A 95 -10.77 9.01 -15.29
CA ALA A 95 -10.72 8.91 -16.74
C ALA A 95 -11.23 10.21 -17.38
N THR A 96 -10.36 10.95 -18.05
CA THR A 96 -10.67 12.26 -18.64
C THR A 96 -9.80 12.54 -19.86
N LYS A 97 -10.38 13.23 -20.84
CA LYS A 97 -9.64 13.81 -21.98
C LYS A 97 -9.25 15.27 -21.73
N ASN A 98 -9.83 15.91 -20.71
CA ASN A 98 -9.55 17.30 -20.38
C ASN A 98 -8.24 17.41 -19.60
N THR A 99 -7.16 17.82 -20.29
CA THR A 99 -5.84 18.02 -19.70
C THR A 99 -5.77 19.22 -18.75
N ALA A 100 -6.68 20.18 -18.88
CA ALA A 100 -6.74 21.36 -18.00
C ALA A 100 -7.05 21.02 -16.53
N LEU A 101 -7.47 19.79 -16.22
CA LEU A 101 -7.65 19.31 -14.85
C LEU A 101 -6.32 19.01 -14.14
N ALA A 102 -5.22 18.81 -14.87
CA ALA A 102 -3.93 18.50 -14.27
C ALA A 102 -3.29 19.72 -13.60
N GLU A 103 -3.39 20.90 -14.19
CA GLU A 103 -2.82 22.12 -13.63
C GLU A 103 -3.36 22.47 -12.22
N PRO A 104 -4.68 22.52 -11.97
CA PRO A 104 -5.20 22.75 -10.62
C PRO A 104 -4.89 21.60 -9.65
N TYR A 105 -4.62 20.39 -10.16
CA TYR A 105 -4.16 19.27 -9.34
C TYR A 105 -2.70 19.44 -8.92
N LEU A 106 -1.80 19.75 -9.86
CA LEU A 106 -0.39 20.01 -9.59
C LEU A 106 -0.21 21.22 -8.65
N ALA A 107 -1.03 22.27 -8.80
CA ALA A 107 -1.02 23.40 -7.88
C ALA A 107 -1.45 23.02 -6.46
N ARG A 108 -2.30 22.00 -6.28
CA ARG A 108 -2.65 21.46 -4.96
C ARG A 108 -1.55 20.56 -4.40
N LEU A 109 -0.95 19.73 -5.25
CA LEU A 109 0.17 18.87 -4.89
C LEU A 109 1.36 19.70 -4.40
N ASP A 110 1.69 20.79 -5.08
CA ASP A 110 2.75 21.71 -4.65
C ASP A 110 2.47 22.31 -3.26
N ARG A 111 1.22 22.75 -3.02
CA ARG A 111 0.82 23.24 -1.69
C ARG A 111 0.92 22.16 -0.63
N GLU A 112 0.51 20.94 -0.92
CA GLU A 112 0.63 19.81 -0.01
C GLU A 112 2.10 19.55 0.32
N MET A 113 2.98 19.51 -0.70
CA MET A 113 4.42 19.35 -0.51
C MET A 113 5.01 20.45 0.40
N VAL A 114 4.63 21.70 0.18
CA VAL A 114 5.05 22.84 1.04
C VAL A 114 4.57 22.66 2.47
N LEU A 115 3.34 22.20 2.69
CA LEU A 115 2.79 21.97 4.03
C LEU A 115 3.49 20.81 4.73
N THR A 116 3.72 19.69 4.06
CA THR A 116 4.40 18.52 4.61
C THR A 116 5.88 18.82 4.90
N ALA A 117 6.56 19.56 4.02
CA ALA A 117 7.98 19.92 4.17
C ALA A 117 8.26 20.75 5.43
N ARG A 118 7.27 21.46 5.98
CA ARG A 118 7.42 22.20 7.26
C ARG A 118 7.68 21.30 8.46
N HIS A 119 7.28 20.03 8.37
CA HIS A 119 7.39 19.05 9.46
C HIS A 119 8.38 17.92 9.14
N LEU A 120 8.98 17.92 7.94
CA LEU A 120 9.92 16.90 7.49
C LEU A 120 11.33 17.51 7.40
N ASP A 121 12.34 16.77 7.87
CA ASP A 121 13.74 17.16 7.67
C ASP A 121 14.11 16.97 6.19
N THR A 122 14.12 18.08 5.46
CA THR A 122 14.40 18.13 4.01
C THR A 122 15.87 18.02 3.67
N THR A 123 16.77 17.94 4.66
CA THR A 123 18.19 17.65 4.43
C THR A 123 18.46 16.17 4.18
N ARG A 124 17.50 15.29 4.49
CA ARG A 124 17.59 13.85 4.29
C ARG A 124 17.60 13.49 2.81
N PRO A 125 18.47 12.56 2.36
CA PRO A 125 18.49 12.14 0.97
C PRO A 125 17.21 11.38 0.59
N VAL A 126 16.71 11.64 -0.62
CA VAL A 126 15.64 10.85 -1.24
C VAL A 126 16.29 9.73 -2.04
N GLU A 127 16.11 8.48 -1.61
CA GLU A 127 16.66 7.29 -2.29
C GLU A 127 15.71 6.73 -3.33
N GLN A 128 14.40 6.97 -3.17
CA GLN A 128 13.39 6.48 -4.10
C GLN A 128 12.33 7.54 -4.35
N LEU A 129 11.96 7.72 -5.61
CA LEU A 129 10.84 8.55 -6.04
C LEU A 129 9.99 7.74 -7.01
N HIS A 130 8.72 7.51 -6.67
CA HIS A 130 7.79 6.77 -7.50
C HIS A 130 6.59 7.63 -7.88
N TRP A 131 6.28 7.66 -9.17
CA TRP A 131 5.14 8.37 -9.74
C TRP A 131 4.17 7.34 -10.28
N GLU A 132 3.03 7.16 -9.61
CA GLU A 132 1.96 6.34 -10.17
C GLU A 132 1.08 7.16 -11.08
N ALA A 133 1.58 7.38 -12.29
CA ALA A 133 0.77 7.73 -13.42
C ALA A 133 0.27 6.44 -14.09
N VAL A 134 -1.05 6.32 -14.25
CA VAL A 134 -1.66 5.17 -14.97
C VAL A 134 -1.34 5.23 -16.48
N HIS A 135 -0.62 6.25 -16.94
CA HIS A 135 0.00 6.28 -18.27
C HIS A 135 1.23 7.21 -18.27
N PRO A 136 2.42 6.75 -18.70
CA PRO A 136 3.64 7.59 -18.73
C PRO A 136 3.55 8.80 -19.70
N HIS A 137 2.48 8.91 -20.50
CA HIS A 137 2.28 9.98 -21.49
C HIS A 137 1.07 10.89 -21.20
N PHE A 138 0.66 11.07 -19.94
CA PHE A 138 -0.18 12.23 -19.62
C PHE A 138 0.68 13.49 -19.66
N SER A 139 0.97 13.95 -20.88
CA SER A 139 1.58 15.26 -21.12
C SER A 139 0.60 16.32 -20.66
N VAL A 140 1.00 17.07 -19.62
CA VAL A 140 0.53 18.44 -19.38
C VAL A 140 0.84 19.31 -20.58
#